data_AF-A0A7V2EUM7-F1
#
_entry.id   AF-A0A7V2EUM7-F1
#
_cell.length_a   1.000
_cell.length_b   1.000
_cell.length_c   1.000
_cell.angle_alpha   90.00
_cell.angle_beta   90.00
_cell.angle_gamma   90.00
#
_symmetry.space_group_name_H-M   'P 1'
#
loop_
_entity.id
_entity.type
_entity.pdbx_description
1 polymer ?
#
loop_
_entity_poly.entity_id
_entity_poly.type
_entity_poly.pdbx_seq_one_letter_code
_entity_poly.pdbx_strand_id
1 'polypeptide(L)'
;MLGVAVCGVFLANALSCRPKAWWMGCALPLVLLALLTIGRLSWITTATVLHRIAVSQWRYPLLALAISLGLWTCVPRLRFMWQRRLLIGMMGAFLLWFCVVPFATAAVLASDLSRLPNRFDAHGICRQSRPYTCGPAAAVTALRALGLPADEGRLAWLSRSTPFSGTLPQTLAHVLQTQYED
;
A
#
# COMPACT_ATOMS: atom_id res chain seq x y z
N MET A 1 -9.32 6.37 5.05
CA MET A 1 -9.52 5.01 4.50
C MET A 1 -10.90 4.47 4.79
N LEU A 2 -11.35 4.42 6.05
CA LEU A 2 -12.71 3.98 6.41
C LEU A 2 -13.80 4.75 5.63
N GLY A 3 -13.67 6.07 5.47
CA GLY A 3 -14.60 6.86 4.65
C GLY A 3 -14.67 6.42 3.18
N VAL A 4 -13.57 5.96 2.58
CA VAL A 4 -13.54 5.45 1.20
C VAL A 4 -14.27 4.11 1.09
N ALA A 5 -14.09 3.23 2.08
CA ALA A 5 -14.82 1.96 2.14
C ALA A 5 -16.34 2.20 2.32
N VAL A 6 -16.73 3.16 3.17
CA VAL A 6 -18.13 3.57 3.34
C VAL A 6 -18.70 4.12 2.03
N CYS A 7 -17.99 5.02 1.35
CA CYS A 7 -18.38 5.49 0.02
C CYS A 7 -18.54 4.36 -0.99
N GLY A 8 -17.63 3.37 -0.98
CA GLY A 8 -17.70 2.18 -1.82
C GLY A 8 -18.98 1.36 -1.58
N VAL A 9 -19.37 1.18 -0.31
CA VAL A 9 -20.62 0.51 0.08
C VAL A 9 -21.85 1.30 -0.38
N PHE A 10 -21.87 2.62 -0.22
CA PHE A 10 -22.98 3.47 -0.69
C PHE A 10 -23.11 3.45 -2.22
N LEU A 11 -21.99 3.57 -2.96
CA LEU A 11 -21.97 3.48 -4.42
C LEU A 11 -22.46 2.11 -4.88
N ALA A 12 -21.97 1.04 -4.27
CA ALA A 12 -22.38 -0.33 -4.57
C ALA A 12 -23.87 -0.55 -4.35
N ASN A 13 -24.42 0.02 -3.27
CA ASN A 13 -25.86 -0.04 -2.99
C ASN A 13 -26.66 0.70 -4.07
N ALA A 14 -26.26 1.92 -4.43
CA ALA A 14 -26.93 2.71 -5.48
C ALA A 14 -26.86 2.04 -6.87
N LEU A 15 -25.72 1.42 -7.22
CA LEU A 15 -25.53 0.67 -8.47
C LEU A 15 -26.32 -0.65 -8.48
N SER A 16 -26.39 -1.35 -7.35
CA SER A 16 -27.08 -2.64 -7.24
C SER A 16 -28.61 -2.50 -7.31
N CYS A 17 -29.16 -1.37 -6.84
CA CYS A 17 -30.58 -1.05 -6.99
C CYS A 17 -31.02 -0.81 -8.44
N ARG A 18 -30.10 -0.63 -9.39
CA ARG A 18 -30.41 -0.40 -10.81
C ARG A 18 -30.10 -1.65 -11.64
N PRO A 19 -31.12 -2.33 -12.23
CA PRO A 19 -30.93 -3.63 -12.90
C PRO A 19 -29.96 -3.58 -14.09
N LYS A 20 -29.91 -2.45 -14.82
CA LYS A 20 -28.99 -2.24 -15.95
C LYS A 20 -27.59 -1.76 -15.54
N ALA A 21 -27.39 -1.25 -14.31
CA ALA A 21 -26.10 -0.70 -13.88
C ALA A 21 -25.30 -1.68 -12.99
N TRP A 22 -25.89 -2.83 -12.64
CA TRP A 22 -25.23 -3.84 -11.82
C TRP A 22 -23.91 -4.35 -12.41
N TRP A 23 -23.84 -4.54 -13.74
CA TRP A 23 -22.60 -4.95 -14.40
C TRP A 23 -21.46 -3.93 -14.22
N MET A 24 -21.79 -2.63 -14.10
CA MET A 24 -20.81 -1.59 -13.80
C MET A 24 -20.26 -1.73 -12.38
N GLY A 25 -21.10 -2.15 -11.43
CA GLY A 25 -20.69 -2.47 -10.06
C GLY A 25 -19.68 -3.64 -9.98
N CYS A 26 -19.74 -4.58 -10.93
CA CYS A 26 -18.76 -5.68 -11.05
C CYS A 26 -17.56 -5.31 -11.93
N ALA A 27 -17.76 -4.54 -13.01
CA ALA A 27 -16.72 -4.15 -13.95
C ALA A 27 -15.77 -3.10 -13.36
N LEU A 28 -16.29 -2.10 -12.65
CA LEU A 28 -15.51 -1.03 -12.06
C LEU A 28 -14.39 -1.53 -11.11
N PRO A 29 -14.64 -2.43 -10.14
CA PRO A 29 -13.59 -2.91 -9.25
C PRO A 29 -12.58 -3.80 -9.98
N LEU A 30 -13.01 -4.55 -11.01
CA LEU A 30 -12.09 -5.34 -11.86
C LEU A 30 -11.17 -4.45 -12.68
N VAL A 31 -11.70 -3.39 -13.29
CA VAL A 31 -10.90 -2.39 -14.01
C VAL A 31 -9.91 -1.72 -13.06
N LEU A 32 -10.34 -1.37 -11.85
CA LEU A 32 -9.50 -0.71 -10.86
C LEU A 32 -8.36 -1.63 -10.37
N LEU A 33 -8.66 -2.91 -10.16
CA LEU A 33 -7.64 -3.94 -9.88
C LEU A 33 -6.68 -4.14 -11.06
N ALA A 34 -7.19 -4.23 -12.28
CA ALA A 34 -6.39 -4.37 -13.49
C ALA A 34 -5.44 -3.18 -13.70
N LEU A 35 -5.91 -1.95 -13.47
CA LEU A 35 -5.08 -0.75 -13.54
C LEU A 35 -3.96 -0.77 -12.49
N LEU A 36 -4.24 -1.22 -11.27
CA LEU A 36 -3.23 -1.34 -10.20
C LEU A 36 -2.20 -2.44 -10.49
N THR A 37 -2.62 -3.57 -11.08
CA THR A 37 -1.69 -4.66 -11.44
C THR A 37 -0.86 -4.30 -12.67
N ILE A 38 -1.45 -3.67 -13.69
CA ILE A 38 -0.73 -3.17 -14.87
C ILE A 38 0.28 -2.10 -14.46
N GLY A 39 -0.08 -1.19 -13.55
CA GLY A 39 0.84 -0.18 -13.02
C GLY A 39 2.02 -0.74 -12.22
N ARG A 40 1.98 -2.02 -11.81
CA ARG A 40 3.11 -2.72 -11.15
C ARG A 40 4.11 -3.31 -12.14
N LEU A 41 3.75 -3.47 -13.42
CA LEU A 41 4.67 -3.97 -14.44
C LEU A 41 5.66 -2.85 -14.80
N SER A 42 6.78 -2.85 -14.08
CA SER A 42 7.90 -1.91 -14.24
C SER A 42 8.51 -1.92 -15.64
N TRP A 43 8.32 -2.99 -16.40
CA TRP A 43 8.80 -3.13 -17.78
C TRP A 43 8.08 -2.25 -18.81
N ILE A 44 6.91 -1.70 -18.47
CA ILE A 44 6.08 -0.94 -19.43
C ILE A 44 5.96 0.54 -19.04
N THR A 45 6.10 0.91 -17.76
CA THR A 45 5.49 2.16 -17.27
C THR A 45 6.26 2.96 -16.20
N THR A 46 7.59 2.95 -16.19
CA THR A 46 8.40 3.72 -15.20
C THR A 46 8.08 5.21 -15.12
N ALA A 47 7.61 5.85 -16.21
CA ALA A 47 7.29 7.29 -16.26
C ALA A 47 5.81 7.64 -16.01
N THR A 48 4.89 6.66 -15.98
CA THR A 48 3.45 6.97 -16.00
C THR A 48 2.88 7.31 -14.63
N VAL A 49 1.83 8.13 -14.63
CA VAL A 49 1.01 8.43 -13.43
C VAL A 49 0.47 7.16 -12.78
N LEU A 50 0.19 6.12 -13.58
CA LEU A 50 -0.32 4.84 -13.10
C LEU A 50 0.70 4.09 -12.23
N HIS A 51 1.96 4.04 -12.66
CA HIS A 51 3.05 3.47 -11.87
C HIS A 51 3.28 4.24 -10.57
N ARG A 52 3.22 5.57 -10.63
CA ARG A 52 3.28 6.42 -9.43
C ARG A 52 2.17 6.05 -8.43
N ILE A 53 0.93 5.96 -8.88
CA ILE A 53 -0.19 5.59 -8.00
C ILE A 53 -0.02 4.16 -7.45
N ALA A 54 0.40 3.20 -8.27
CA ALA A 54 0.56 1.80 -7.88
C ALA A 54 1.68 1.57 -6.85
N VAL A 55 2.74 2.38 -6.92
CA VAL A 55 3.89 2.35 -6.00
C VAL A 55 3.69 3.28 -4.80
N SER A 56 2.61 4.06 -4.78
CA SER A 56 2.25 4.96 -3.68
C SER A 56 1.41 4.29 -2.60
N GLN A 57 1.25 5.01 -1.48
CA GLN A 57 0.27 4.69 -0.43
C GLN A 57 -1.20 4.77 -0.90
N TRP A 58 -1.50 5.36 -2.06
CA TRP A 58 -2.85 5.42 -2.63
C TRP A 58 -3.37 4.08 -3.13
N ARG A 59 -2.52 3.07 -3.29
CA ARG A 59 -2.98 1.70 -3.62
C ARG A 59 -3.92 1.11 -2.57
N TYR A 60 -3.69 1.41 -1.29
CA TYR A 60 -4.47 0.87 -0.17
C TYR A 60 -5.93 1.37 -0.14
N PRO A 61 -6.24 2.68 -0.23
CA PRO A 61 -7.63 3.13 -0.31
C PRO A 61 -8.31 2.68 -1.61
N LEU A 62 -7.58 2.60 -2.73
CA LEU A 62 -8.11 2.10 -4.01
C LEU A 62 -8.49 0.61 -3.92
N LEU A 63 -7.66 -0.22 -3.29
CA LEU A 63 -7.98 -1.62 -2.99
C LEU A 63 -9.18 -1.73 -2.06
N ALA A 64 -9.25 -0.91 -1.01
CA ALA A 64 -10.40 -0.89 -0.10
C ALA A 64 -11.71 -0.54 -0.83
N LEU A 65 -11.66 0.41 -1.78
CA LEU A 65 -12.79 0.76 -2.64
C LEU A 65 -13.17 -0.40 -3.57
N ALA A 66 -12.19 -1.02 -4.25
CA ALA A 66 -12.46 -2.15 -5.14
C ALA A 66 -13.08 -3.34 -4.42
N ILE A 67 -12.54 -3.69 -3.24
CA ILE A 67 -13.01 -4.81 -2.41
C ILE A 67 -14.43 -4.53 -1.89
N SER A 68 -14.66 -3.35 -1.30
CA SER A 68 -15.99 -2.98 -0.79
C SER A 68 -17.03 -2.92 -1.92
N LEU A 69 -16.70 -2.33 -3.06
CA LEU A 69 -17.62 -2.19 -4.17
C LEU A 69 -17.92 -3.52 -4.88
N GLY A 70 -16.91 -4.36 -5.09
CA GLY A 70 -17.07 -5.67 -5.73
C GLY A 70 -17.77 -6.70 -4.84
N LEU A 71 -17.46 -6.77 -3.54
CA LEU A 71 -18.11 -7.72 -2.64
C LEU A 71 -19.52 -7.27 -2.27
N TRP A 72 -19.73 -5.97 -2.02
CA TRP A 72 -21.05 -5.46 -1.63
C TRP A 72 -22.08 -5.55 -2.76
N THR A 73 -21.67 -5.40 -4.03
CA THR A 73 -22.59 -5.57 -5.18
C THR A 73 -23.14 -6.99 -5.30
N CYS A 74 -22.41 -7.99 -4.80
CA CYS A 74 -22.86 -9.38 -4.76
C CYS A 74 -23.84 -9.64 -3.61
N VAL A 75 -23.69 -8.96 -2.46
CA VAL A 75 -24.46 -9.22 -1.22
C VAL A 75 -25.99 -9.36 -1.41
N PRO A 76 -26.69 -8.48 -2.15
CA PRO A 76 -28.15 -8.54 -2.29
C PRO A 76 -28.65 -9.75 -3.10
N ARG A 77 -27.77 -10.41 -3.86
CA ARG A 77 -28.14 -11.53 -4.75
C ARG A 77 -27.92 -12.90 -4.12
N LEU A 78 -27.27 -12.97 -2.97
CA LEU A 78 -27.08 -14.25 -2.29
C LEU A 78 -28.38 -14.67 -1.62
N ARG A 79 -28.91 -15.82 -2.08
CA ARG A 79 -30.17 -16.40 -1.60
C ARG A 79 -30.07 -16.92 -0.16
N PHE A 80 -28.89 -17.32 0.29
CA PHE A 80 -28.69 -17.92 1.62
C PHE A 80 -28.04 -16.95 2.61
N MET A 81 -28.60 -16.86 3.83
CA MET A 81 -28.11 -15.94 4.87
C MET A 81 -26.69 -16.26 5.34
N TRP A 82 -26.29 -17.54 5.37
CA TRP A 82 -24.94 -17.96 5.75
C TRP A 82 -23.88 -17.46 4.77
N GLN A 83 -24.14 -17.57 3.46
CA GLN A 83 -23.22 -17.08 2.45
C GLN A 83 -23.08 -15.56 2.52
N ARG A 84 -24.18 -14.84 2.82
CA ARG A 84 -24.15 -13.39 3.05
C ARG A 84 -23.29 -13.01 4.25
N ARG A 85 -23.43 -13.72 5.38
CA ARG A 85 -22.58 -13.51 6.57
C ARG A 85 -21.11 -13.81 6.28
N LEU A 86 -20.82 -14.89 5.55
CA LEU A 86 -19.46 -15.25 5.15
C LEU A 86 -18.84 -14.16 4.27
N LEU A 87 -19.56 -13.66 3.27
CA LEU A 87 -19.08 -12.61 2.36
C LEU A 87 -18.81 -11.29 3.12
N ILE A 88 -19.69 -10.90 4.03
CA ILE A 88 -19.50 -9.69 4.87
C ILE A 88 -18.31 -9.88 5.81
N GLY A 89 -18.18 -11.05 6.44
CA GLY A 89 -17.03 -11.37 7.29
C GLY A 89 -15.72 -11.32 6.52
N MET A 90 -15.69 -11.91 5.32
CA MET A 90 -14.53 -11.90 4.43
C MET A 90 -14.17 -10.47 3.99
N MET A 91 -15.16 -9.66 3.62
CA MET A 91 -14.96 -8.23 3.29
C MET A 91 -14.34 -7.48 4.48
N GLY A 92 -14.88 -7.69 5.69
CA GLY A 92 -14.35 -7.09 6.92
C GLY A 92 -12.90 -7.50 7.19
N ALA A 93 -12.60 -8.80 7.06
CA ALA A 93 -11.24 -9.32 7.24
C ALA A 93 -10.25 -8.71 6.23
N PHE A 94 -10.62 -8.62 4.95
CA PHE A 94 -9.77 -7.97 3.93
C PHE A 94 -9.58 -6.48 4.18
N LEU A 95 -10.63 -5.75 4.57
CA LEU A 95 -10.51 -4.34 4.91
C LEU A 95 -9.60 -4.13 6.12
N LEU A 96 -9.74 -4.96 7.16
CA LEU A 96 -8.85 -4.93 8.33
C LEU A 96 -7.40 -5.21 7.90
N TRP A 97 -7.18 -6.25 7.11
CA TRP A 97 -5.87 -6.64 6.61
C TRP A 97 -5.19 -5.54 5.79
N PHE A 98 -5.90 -4.92 4.85
CA PHE A 98 -5.30 -3.91 3.97
C PHE A 98 -5.28 -2.49 4.54
N CYS A 99 -6.20 -2.14 5.44
CA CYS A 99 -6.31 -0.78 5.98
C CYS A 99 -5.74 -0.62 7.38
N VAL A 100 -5.73 -1.67 8.21
CA VAL A 100 -5.31 -1.55 9.61
C VAL A 100 -3.90 -2.11 9.79
N VAL A 101 -3.63 -3.32 9.30
CA VAL A 101 -2.34 -3.99 9.49
C VAL A 101 -1.14 -3.14 9.04
N PRO A 102 -1.08 -2.54 7.83
CA PRO A 102 0.12 -1.79 7.43
C PRO A 102 0.37 -0.55 8.30
N PHE A 103 -0.68 0.10 8.81
CA PHE A 103 -0.54 1.28 9.66
C PHE A 103 -0.23 0.92 11.11
N ALA A 104 -0.91 -0.09 11.65
CA ALA A 104 -0.66 -0.61 12.98
C ALA A 104 0.77 -1.15 13.09
N THR A 105 1.22 -1.90 12.07
CA THR A 105 2.59 -2.44 12.04
C THR A 105 3.63 -1.33 11.90
N ALA A 106 3.40 -0.34 11.04
CA ALA A 106 4.28 0.82 10.96
C ALA A 106 4.41 1.54 12.31
N ALA A 107 3.32 1.67 13.08
CA ALA A 107 3.34 2.31 14.39
C ALA A 107 4.05 1.45 15.45
N VAL A 108 3.73 0.16 15.55
CA VAL A 108 4.35 -0.76 16.53
C VAL A 108 5.84 -0.91 16.29
N LEU A 109 6.25 -1.01 15.02
CA LEU A 109 7.65 -1.19 14.67
C LEU A 109 8.44 0.14 14.65
N ALA A 110 7.80 1.30 14.82
CA ALA A 110 8.47 2.60 14.72
C ALA A 110 9.65 2.76 15.71
N SER A 111 9.47 2.31 16.96
CA SER A 111 10.52 2.37 17.98
C SER A 111 11.69 1.45 17.66
N ASP A 112 11.41 0.29 17.06
CA ASP A 112 12.44 -0.67 16.69
C ASP A 112 13.20 -0.19 15.46
N LEU A 113 12.49 0.34 14.44
CA LEU A 113 13.10 0.87 13.22
C LEU A 113 14.03 2.04 13.51
N SER A 114 13.62 3.01 14.32
CA SER A 114 14.45 4.19 14.62
C SER A 114 15.79 3.86 15.31
N ARG A 115 15.92 2.67 15.90
CA ARG A 115 17.12 2.20 16.61
C ARG A 115 17.98 1.23 15.81
N LEU A 116 17.67 0.98 14.54
CA LEU A 116 18.47 0.08 13.70
C LEU A 116 19.90 0.64 13.54
N PRO A 117 20.94 -0.17 13.81
CA PRO A 117 22.31 0.25 13.58
C PRO A 117 22.64 0.21 12.08
N ASN A 118 23.44 1.16 11.62
CA ASN A 118 24.05 1.08 10.31
C ASN A 118 25.12 -0.03 10.31
N ARG A 119 24.99 -1.00 9.39
CA ARG A 119 25.97 -2.09 9.23
C ARG A 119 26.70 -1.95 7.90
N PHE A 120 27.86 -1.31 7.91
CA PHE A 120 28.66 -1.16 6.70
C PHE A 120 29.58 -2.37 6.49
N ASP A 121 29.73 -2.79 5.24
CA ASP A 121 30.74 -3.78 4.85
C ASP A 121 32.09 -3.13 4.49
N ALA A 122 33.08 -3.96 4.14
CA ALA A 122 34.42 -3.53 3.79
C ALA A 122 34.48 -2.60 2.55
N HIS A 123 33.43 -2.57 1.73
CA HIS A 123 33.32 -1.72 0.56
C HIS A 123 32.51 -0.43 0.84
N GLY A 124 32.12 -0.21 2.09
CA GLY A 124 31.31 0.94 2.50
C GLY A 124 29.83 0.81 2.14
N ILE A 125 29.35 -0.39 1.76
CA ILE A 125 27.95 -0.64 1.44
C ILE A 125 27.19 -0.92 2.75
N CYS A 126 26.08 -0.22 2.97
CA CYS A 126 25.21 -0.48 4.11
C CYS A 126 24.41 -1.77 3.85
N ARG A 127 24.64 -2.80 4.66
CA ARG A 127 23.86 -4.03 4.69
C ARG A 127 22.55 -3.80 5.44
N GLN A 128 21.43 -4.19 4.84
CA GLN A 128 20.12 -4.06 5.48
C GLN A 128 20.05 -4.87 6.78
N SER A 129 19.54 -4.26 7.84
CA SER A 129 19.36 -4.92 9.15
C SER A 129 18.08 -5.74 9.24
N ARG A 130 17.10 -5.48 8.36
CA ARG A 130 15.80 -6.17 8.32
C ARG A 130 15.47 -6.59 6.88
N PRO A 131 14.66 -7.64 6.66
CA PRO A 131 14.35 -8.12 5.30
C PRO A 131 13.54 -7.12 4.46
N TYR A 132 12.96 -6.10 5.10
CA TYR A 132 12.10 -5.08 4.48
C TYR A 132 12.72 -3.67 4.45
N THR A 133 14.02 -3.52 4.75
CA THR A 133 14.74 -2.22 4.78
C THR A 133 15.79 -2.08 3.67
N CYS A 134 15.68 -2.86 2.60
CA CYS A 134 16.59 -2.78 1.45
C CYS A 134 16.67 -1.37 0.82
N GLY A 135 15.54 -0.66 0.69
CA GLY A 135 15.50 0.70 0.17
C GLY A 135 16.29 1.70 1.04
N PRO A 136 15.99 1.82 2.34
CA PRO A 136 16.73 2.65 3.28
C PRO A 136 18.23 2.33 3.32
N ALA A 137 18.61 1.06 3.36
CA ALA A 137 20.02 0.66 3.36
C ALA A 137 20.74 1.07 2.04
N ALA A 138 20.08 0.90 0.89
CA ALA A 138 20.60 1.38 -0.38
C ALA A 138 20.73 2.90 -0.41
N ALA A 139 19.76 3.63 0.15
CA ALA A 139 19.82 5.08 0.26
C ALA A 139 20.97 5.56 1.16
N VAL A 140 21.19 4.92 2.33
CA VAL A 140 22.35 5.21 3.19
C VAL A 140 23.67 4.97 2.45
N THR A 141 23.75 3.89 1.67
CA THR A 141 24.94 3.62 0.86
C THR A 141 25.21 4.74 -0.14
N ALA A 142 24.18 5.20 -0.85
CA ALA A 142 24.30 6.29 -1.82
C ALA A 142 24.64 7.64 -1.15
N LEU A 143 23.95 7.99 -0.07
CA LEU A 143 24.20 9.22 0.69
C LEU A 143 25.61 9.26 1.27
N ARG A 144 26.11 8.12 1.77
CA ARG A 144 27.49 8.00 2.24
C ARG A 144 28.51 8.24 1.13
N ALA A 145 28.26 7.73 -0.07
CA ALA A 145 29.14 7.98 -1.22
C ALA A 145 29.17 9.47 -1.61
N LEU A 146 28.10 10.22 -1.30
CA LEU A 146 28.01 11.67 -1.45
C LEU A 146 28.56 12.45 -0.25
N GLY A 147 29.06 11.78 0.79
CA GLY A 147 29.55 12.43 2.02
C GLY A 147 28.46 12.92 2.97
N LEU A 148 27.19 12.55 2.73
CA LEU A 148 26.05 12.94 3.55
C LEU A 148 25.81 11.91 4.68
N PRO A 149 25.64 12.36 5.94
CA PRO A 149 25.34 11.46 7.05
C PRO A 149 23.90 10.96 6.95
N ALA A 150 23.70 9.64 7.07
CA ALA A 150 22.38 9.03 7.02
C ALA A 150 22.30 7.75 7.87
N ASP A 151 21.12 7.48 8.42
CA ASP A 151 20.85 6.30 9.23
C ASP A 151 19.76 5.41 8.62
N GLU A 152 20.04 4.12 8.49
CA GLU A 152 19.11 3.11 7.95
C GLU A 152 17.81 3.16 8.75
N GLY A 153 17.93 3.13 10.08
CA GLY A 153 16.78 3.12 10.97
C GLY A 153 15.90 4.36 10.85
N ARG A 154 16.53 5.54 10.78
CA ARG A 154 15.81 6.81 10.62
C ARG A 154 15.11 6.88 9.26
N LEU A 155 15.80 6.56 8.17
CA LEU A 155 15.19 6.55 6.83
C LEU A 155 14.08 5.51 6.74
N ALA A 156 14.26 4.34 7.33
CA ALA A 156 13.27 3.27 7.31
C ALA A 156 12.01 3.62 8.14
N TRP A 157 12.18 4.30 9.28
CA TRP A 157 11.09 4.83 10.09
C TRP A 157 10.32 5.95 9.35
N LEU A 158 11.02 6.98 8.86
CA LEU A 158 10.42 8.10 8.14
C LEU A 158 9.66 7.63 6.89
N SER A 159 10.20 6.61 6.20
CA SER A 159 9.57 6.01 5.03
C SER A 159 8.47 4.98 5.35
N ARG A 160 8.16 4.77 6.64
CA ARG A 160 7.14 3.83 7.14
C ARG A 160 7.32 2.42 6.59
N SER A 161 8.56 1.93 6.62
CA SER A 161 8.89 0.60 6.13
C SER A 161 8.22 -0.48 7.01
N THR A 162 7.54 -1.43 6.38
CA THR A 162 6.87 -2.53 7.10
C THR A 162 7.22 -3.90 6.52
N PRO A 163 7.11 -5.00 7.29
CA PRO A 163 7.31 -6.35 6.79
C PRO A 163 6.39 -6.72 5.62
N PHE A 164 5.20 -6.10 5.53
CA PHE A 164 4.19 -6.42 4.53
C PHE A 164 4.37 -5.66 3.22
N SER A 165 4.85 -4.42 3.30
CA SER A 165 4.95 -3.52 2.15
C SER A 165 6.38 -3.26 1.69
N GLY A 166 7.37 -3.59 2.51
CA GLY A 166 8.70 -3.02 2.39
C GLY A 166 8.67 -1.51 2.59
N THR A 167 9.68 -0.86 2.02
CA THR A 167 9.74 0.58 1.85
C THR A 167 9.11 0.96 0.52
N LEU A 168 8.11 1.87 0.53
CA LEU A 168 7.55 2.36 -0.73
C LEU A 168 8.52 3.37 -1.38
N PRO A 169 8.91 3.17 -2.65
CA PRO A 169 9.85 4.06 -3.36
C PRO A 169 9.47 5.54 -3.32
N GLN A 170 8.19 5.87 -3.45
CA GLN A 170 7.74 7.27 -3.39
C GLN A 170 7.88 7.88 -2.01
N THR A 171 7.59 7.11 -0.95
CA THR A 171 7.74 7.62 0.41
C THR A 171 9.22 7.80 0.75
N LEU A 172 10.09 6.88 0.29
CA LEU A 172 11.53 7.05 0.44
C LEU A 172 12.05 8.25 -0.34
N ALA A 173 11.66 8.40 -1.61
CA ALA A 173 12.03 9.55 -2.43
C ALA A 173 11.60 10.88 -1.78
N HIS A 174 10.35 10.98 -1.32
CA HIS A 174 9.86 12.15 -0.61
C HIS A 174 10.68 12.43 0.67
N VAL A 175 11.00 11.40 1.46
CA VAL A 175 11.83 11.56 2.67
C VAL A 175 13.22 12.06 2.32
N LEU A 176 13.84 11.56 1.25
CA LEU A 176 15.15 12.01 0.80
C LEU A 176 15.12 13.48 0.37
N GLN A 177 14.12 13.86 -0.44
CA GLN A 177 13.89 15.24 -0.86
C GLN A 177 13.71 16.16 0.37
N THR A 178 12.88 15.75 1.34
CA THR A 178 12.60 16.58 2.53
C THR A 178 13.78 16.69 3.49
N GLN A 179 14.77 15.78 3.43
CA GLN A 179 15.88 15.74 4.40
C GLN A 179 17.21 16.22 3.84
N TYR A 180 17.39 16.20 2.51
CA TYR A 180 18.70 16.43 1.89
C TYR A 180 18.66 17.34 0.65
N GLU A 181 17.48 17.81 0.24
CA GLU A 181 17.33 18.80 -0.85
C GLU A 181 17.24 20.18 -0.19
N ASP A 182 18.41 20.78 0.09
CA ASP A 182 18.56 22.21 0.44
C ASP A 182 18.60 23.07 -0.83
#